data_AF-A0A316R7S6-F1
#
_entry.id   AF-A0A316R7S6-F1
#
_cell.length_a   1.000
_cell.length_b   1.000
_cell.length_c   1.000
_cell.angle_alpha   90.00
_cell.angle_beta   90.00
_cell.angle_gamma   90.00
#
_symmetry.space_group_name_H-M   'P 1'
#
loop_
_entity.id
_entity.type
_entity.pdbx_description
1 polymer ?
#
loop_
_entity_poly.entity_id
_entity_poly.type
_entity_poly.pdbx_seq_one_letter_code
_entity_poly.pdbx_strand_id
1 'polypeptide(L)'
;MEHEAKASSSGGRHGSHKHNKKKRMPLALKIILLAVLVLLLAGAVWGLHFYQEITSPESLFEPQTTPSPAPVETPAAPAATATAEPTPSPTPDPDAVLRSEADLDFMKNRVNILLLGIDESTEREEWGSFRTDTIMLVTIDFSTNDVDIISIPRDSYVKIYTAKGNLADEASPYAKINSAFSAGGGAQKNGFAYTTNTVSKLLGIPVEYYVGFNMNVVKEVVDAMGGVDYNVDIEVTMNGRELHPGMQHLDGQAVLDYCRQRKGSSDIARVGRQQMMIAAILQQLKNTNQIANIPTIYKAVENNIMTNLSFKQICSLSLVALHMDMSQLGTHTVEGKAFSYAARDYWGIYVSRLEKLLKDIYGSTPSVDQDVDVDLILAQIEMNRQLIATELAAANNAYAQGVGILQGYGSYLDQTTRDTLQYYLDQLEDAIEAEDKSLLDACTPPVQQLNSQIINALNSGAYGIVQ
;
A
#
# COMPACT_ATOMS: atom_id res chain seq x y z
N MET A 1 116.59 6.15 -2.12
CA MET A 1 115.41 6.73 -1.45
C MET A 1 114.26 6.68 -2.43
N GLU A 2 113.08 6.44 -1.89
CA GLU A 2 111.89 5.78 -2.47
C GLU A 2 111.25 6.39 -3.72
N HIS A 3 110.35 5.56 -4.29
CA HIS A 3 109.10 5.83 -5.02
C HIS A 3 109.11 5.32 -6.47
N GLU A 4 108.08 4.68 -7.01
CA GLU A 4 106.89 3.97 -6.52
C GLU A 4 106.32 3.29 -7.77
N ALA A 5 105.63 2.16 -7.60
CA ALA A 5 105.07 1.38 -8.68
C ALA A 5 103.83 2.02 -9.33
N LYS A 6 103.58 1.75 -10.62
CA LYS A 6 102.23 1.40 -11.10
C LYS A 6 102.25 0.66 -12.44
N ALA A 7 101.58 -0.50 -12.41
CA ALA A 7 101.31 -1.39 -13.52
C ALA A 7 100.25 -0.80 -14.47
N SER A 8 100.44 -1.05 -15.77
CA SER A 8 99.45 -0.81 -16.84
C SER A 8 98.91 -2.16 -17.31
N SER A 9 97.60 -2.34 -17.16
CA SER A 9 96.80 -3.52 -17.48
C SER A 9 96.65 -3.70 -19.01
N SER A 10 96.85 -4.94 -19.49
CA SER A 10 96.55 -5.33 -20.87
C SER A 10 95.08 -5.73 -21.02
N GLY A 11 94.48 -5.31 -22.13
CA GLY A 11 93.11 -5.62 -22.51
C GLY A 11 92.87 -7.09 -22.88
N GLY A 12 91.62 -7.50 -22.69
CA GLY A 12 91.08 -8.78 -23.11
C GLY A 12 89.55 -8.74 -23.07
N ARG A 13 88.96 -8.17 -24.12
CA ARG A 13 87.50 -8.07 -24.33
C ARG A 13 86.98 -9.48 -24.67
N HIS A 14 86.11 -10.04 -23.83
CA HIS A 14 85.27 -11.20 -24.17
C HIS A 14 83.81 -10.86 -23.85
N GLY A 15 83.03 -10.61 -24.91
CA GLY A 15 81.60 -10.37 -24.81
C GLY A 15 80.86 -11.67 -24.46
N SER A 16 80.32 -11.74 -23.25
CA SER A 16 79.35 -12.76 -22.87
C SER A 16 78.00 -12.43 -23.50
N HIS A 17 77.61 -13.12 -24.57
CA HIS A 17 76.22 -13.18 -25.01
C HIS A 17 75.40 -13.96 -23.97
N LYS A 18 74.78 -13.26 -23.02
CA LYS A 18 73.69 -13.82 -22.22
C LYS A 18 72.51 -14.11 -23.15
N HIS A 19 72.30 -15.38 -23.50
CA HIS A 19 71.05 -15.85 -24.08
C HIS A 19 69.91 -15.54 -23.11
N ASN A 20 69.10 -14.52 -23.44
CA ASN A 20 67.89 -14.19 -22.72
C ASN A 20 66.84 -15.29 -23.04
N LYS A 21 66.86 -16.40 -22.30
CA LYS A 21 65.82 -17.43 -22.38
C LYS A 21 64.49 -16.77 -21.99
N LYS A 22 63.66 -16.42 -22.98
CA LYS A 22 62.25 -16.06 -22.77
C LYS A 22 61.64 -17.21 -21.96
N LYS A 23 61.42 -17.01 -20.65
CA LYS A 23 60.69 -17.95 -19.79
C LYS A 23 59.31 -18.15 -20.42
N ARG A 24 59.11 -19.25 -21.14
CA ARG A 24 57.80 -19.64 -21.66
C ARG A 24 56.91 -19.89 -20.44
N MET A 25 55.82 -19.13 -20.32
CA MET A 25 54.85 -19.35 -19.27
C MET A 25 54.37 -20.81 -19.29
N PRO A 26 54.27 -21.47 -18.12
CA PRO A 26 53.78 -22.83 -18.04
C PRO A 26 52.34 -22.88 -18.56
N LEU A 27 51.99 -23.96 -19.25
CA LEU A 27 50.68 -24.14 -19.90
C LEU A 27 49.52 -23.93 -18.91
N ALA A 28 49.67 -24.39 -17.67
CA ALA A 28 48.71 -24.18 -16.58
C ALA A 28 48.43 -22.69 -16.30
N LEU A 29 49.44 -21.82 -16.32
CA LEU A 29 49.26 -20.38 -16.10
C LEU A 29 48.52 -19.72 -17.27
N LYS A 30 48.72 -20.21 -18.51
CA LYS A 30 47.95 -19.74 -19.68
C LYS A 30 46.49 -20.15 -19.62
N ILE A 31 46.21 -21.37 -19.16
CA ILE A 31 44.84 -21.87 -18.97
C ILE A 31 44.14 -21.06 -17.87
N ILE A 32 44.82 -20.77 -16.75
CA ILE A 32 44.28 -19.92 -15.68
C ILE A 32 44.00 -18.51 -16.18
N LEU A 33 44.93 -17.87 -16.90
CA LEU A 33 44.71 -16.54 -17.47
C LEU A 33 43.58 -16.51 -18.49
N LEU A 34 43.45 -17.56 -19.32
CA LEU A 34 42.33 -17.70 -20.25
C LEU A 34 41.00 -17.86 -19.48
N ALA A 35 40.96 -18.67 -18.43
CA ALA A 35 39.77 -18.86 -17.60
C ALA A 35 39.36 -17.56 -16.89
N VAL A 36 40.32 -16.81 -16.34
CA VAL A 36 40.09 -15.49 -15.76
C VAL A 36 39.58 -14.51 -16.80
N LEU A 37 40.17 -14.49 -18.00
CA LEU A 37 39.71 -13.64 -19.11
C LEU A 37 38.27 -13.99 -19.53
N VAL A 38 37.94 -15.28 -19.64
CA VAL A 38 36.58 -15.74 -19.97
C VAL A 38 35.59 -15.34 -18.87
N LEU A 39 35.95 -15.45 -17.60
CA LEU A 39 35.09 -15.01 -16.49
C LEU A 39 34.90 -13.49 -16.48
N LEU A 40 35.96 -12.71 -16.77
CA LEU A 40 35.86 -11.25 -16.90
C LEU A 40 34.99 -10.84 -18.09
N LEU A 41 35.14 -11.51 -19.24
CA LEU A 41 34.30 -11.27 -20.42
C LEU A 41 32.85 -11.68 -20.17
N ALA A 42 32.61 -12.83 -19.52
CA ALA A 42 31.27 -13.25 -19.11
C ALA A 42 30.65 -12.25 -18.14
N GLY A 43 31.43 -11.75 -17.17
CA GLY A 43 31.00 -10.69 -16.26
C GLY A 43 30.70 -9.37 -16.97
N ALA A 44 31.50 -8.98 -17.97
CA ALA A 44 31.28 -7.78 -18.77
C ALA A 44 30.04 -7.90 -19.67
N VAL A 45 29.83 -9.04 -20.31
CA VAL A 45 28.62 -9.33 -21.11
C VAL A 45 27.39 -9.33 -20.22
N TRP A 46 27.47 -9.99 -19.05
CA TRP A 46 26.38 -9.99 -18.07
C TRP A 46 26.09 -8.58 -17.55
N GLY A 47 27.12 -7.79 -17.23
CA GLY A 47 26.98 -6.40 -16.81
C GLY A 47 26.39 -5.49 -17.89
N LEU A 48 26.77 -5.68 -19.15
CA LEU A 48 26.19 -4.95 -20.28
C LEU A 48 24.72 -5.32 -20.48
N HIS A 49 24.38 -6.61 -20.40
CA HIS A 49 23.00 -7.09 -20.48
C HIS A 49 22.15 -6.50 -19.35
N PHE A 50 22.65 -6.55 -18.11
CA PHE A 50 21.99 -5.95 -16.95
C PHE A 50 21.77 -4.45 -17.13
N TYR A 51 22.79 -3.73 -17.62
CA TYR A 51 22.71 -2.30 -17.91
C TYR A 51 21.63 -2.01 -18.97
N GLN A 52 21.63 -2.75 -20.08
CA GLN A 52 20.63 -2.62 -21.14
C GLN A 52 19.20 -2.82 -20.63
N GLU A 53 18.99 -3.85 -19.79
CA GLU A 53 17.69 -4.12 -19.17
C GLU A 53 17.22 -2.96 -18.29
N ILE A 54 18.06 -2.48 -17.36
CA ILE A 54 17.65 -1.39 -16.44
C ILE A 54 17.47 -0.05 -17.16
N THR A 55 18.15 0.18 -18.28
CA THR A 55 17.94 1.38 -19.13
C THR A 55 16.73 1.26 -20.07
N SER A 56 16.06 0.11 -20.08
CA SER A 56 14.86 -0.16 -20.90
C SER A 56 13.64 -0.44 -20.01
N PRO A 57 13.19 0.53 -19.20
CA PRO A 57 12.17 0.32 -18.16
C PRO A 57 10.90 -0.32 -18.69
N GLU A 58 10.42 0.09 -19.87
CA GLU A 58 9.19 -0.42 -20.50
C GLU A 58 9.18 -1.97 -20.53
N SER A 59 10.29 -2.59 -20.94
CA SER A 59 10.42 -4.05 -21.02
C SER A 59 10.40 -4.78 -19.67
N LEU A 60 10.74 -4.06 -18.59
CA LEU A 60 10.75 -4.62 -17.23
C LEU A 60 9.38 -4.56 -16.56
N PHE A 61 8.47 -3.71 -17.05
CA PHE A 61 7.14 -3.50 -16.47
C PHE A 61 6.00 -3.99 -17.37
N GLU A 62 6.28 -4.45 -18.58
CA GLU A 62 5.31 -5.17 -19.40
C GLU A 62 4.80 -6.44 -18.69
N PRO A 63 3.47 -6.65 -18.62
CA PRO A 63 2.91 -7.90 -18.14
C PRO A 63 3.45 -9.06 -18.98
N GLN A 64 4.08 -10.04 -18.34
CA GLN A 64 4.46 -11.27 -19.02
C GLN A 64 3.19 -11.91 -19.59
N THR A 65 2.95 -11.80 -20.89
CA THR A 65 1.92 -12.60 -21.56
C THR A 65 2.35 -14.05 -21.43
N THR A 66 1.77 -14.80 -20.50
CA THR A 66 1.88 -16.25 -20.50
C THR A 66 1.44 -16.74 -21.88
N PRO A 67 2.26 -17.53 -22.59
CA PRO A 67 1.82 -18.09 -23.87
C PRO A 67 0.55 -18.89 -23.61
N SER A 68 -0.50 -18.60 -24.39
CA SER A 68 -1.64 -19.50 -24.52
C SER A 68 -1.10 -20.92 -24.69
N PRO A 69 -1.57 -21.92 -23.92
CA PRO A 69 -1.15 -23.29 -24.14
C PRO A 69 -1.40 -23.63 -25.61
N ALA A 70 -0.36 -24.14 -26.27
CA ALA A 70 -0.41 -24.54 -27.67
C ALA A 70 -1.62 -25.47 -27.91
N PRO A 71 -2.25 -25.44 -29.10
CA PRO A 71 -3.33 -26.36 -29.42
C PRO A 71 -2.80 -27.77 -29.22
N VAL A 72 -3.36 -28.50 -28.25
CA VAL A 72 -3.02 -29.91 -28.04
C VAL A 72 -3.48 -30.65 -29.29
N GLU A 73 -2.54 -31.15 -30.09
CA GLU A 73 -2.84 -32.06 -31.19
C GLU A 73 -3.66 -33.23 -30.63
N THR A 74 -4.84 -33.43 -31.19
CA THR A 74 -5.78 -34.50 -30.82
C THR A 74 -5.18 -35.86 -31.17
N PRO A 75 -4.87 -36.75 -30.19
CA PRO A 75 -4.55 -38.13 -30.50
C PRO A 75 -5.84 -38.89 -30.83
N ALA A 76 -5.79 -39.69 -31.89
CA ALA A 76 -6.90 -40.55 -32.31
C ALA A 76 -7.34 -41.51 -31.19
N ALA A 77 -8.66 -41.67 -31.08
CA ALA A 77 -9.35 -42.43 -30.05
C ALA A 77 -8.95 -43.92 -29.95
N PRO A 78 -9.01 -44.48 -28.75
CA PRO A 78 -9.70 -45.75 -28.54
C PRO A 78 -10.79 -45.66 -27.48
N ALA A 79 -11.70 -46.64 -27.57
CA ALA A 79 -13.04 -46.66 -26.99
C ALA A 79 -13.13 -46.81 -25.47
N ALA A 80 -14.23 -46.24 -24.95
CA ALA A 80 -15.06 -46.65 -23.81
C ALA A 80 -14.39 -46.89 -22.44
N THR A 81 -14.69 -46.02 -21.47
CA THR A 81 -15.67 -46.21 -20.37
C THR A 81 -15.18 -45.42 -19.14
N ALA A 82 -15.91 -44.37 -18.75
CA ALA A 82 -16.10 -43.87 -17.38
C ALA A 82 -16.61 -42.43 -17.42
N THR A 83 -17.72 -42.19 -16.75
CA THR A 83 -18.33 -40.88 -16.51
C THR A 83 -17.39 -40.05 -15.63
N ALA A 84 -16.82 -38.97 -16.18
CA ALA A 84 -16.12 -37.94 -15.41
C ALA A 84 -16.93 -36.65 -15.46
N GLU A 85 -17.18 -36.05 -14.30
CA GLU A 85 -17.80 -34.73 -14.15
C GLU A 85 -17.01 -33.66 -14.92
N PRO A 86 -17.69 -32.64 -15.50
CA PRO A 86 -17.00 -31.55 -16.16
C PRO A 86 -16.18 -30.77 -15.12
N THR A 87 -14.87 -30.79 -15.30
CA THR A 87 -13.95 -29.92 -14.55
C THR A 87 -14.23 -28.47 -14.95
N PRO A 88 -14.40 -27.52 -14.01
CA PRO A 88 -14.60 -26.12 -14.39
C PRO A 88 -13.37 -25.60 -15.13
N SER A 89 -13.60 -24.93 -16.27
CA SER A 89 -12.58 -24.12 -16.94
C SER A 89 -11.96 -23.13 -15.96
N PRO A 90 -10.65 -22.83 -16.07
CA PRO A 90 -10.00 -21.86 -15.20
C PRO A 90 -10.73 -20.51 -15.32
N THR A 91 -11.14 -19.98 -14.18
CA THR A 91 -11.67 -18.61 -14.06
C THR A 91 -10.61 -17.64 -14.59
N PRO A 92 -10.95 -16.75 -15.54
CA PRO A 92 -10.01 -15.77 -16.06
C PRO A 92 -9.45 -14.90 -14.93
N ASP A 93 -8.17 -14.51 -15.08
CA ASP A 93 -7.55 -13.49 -14.26
C ASP A 93 -8.37 -12.19 -14.33
N PRO A 94 -8.82 -11.60 -13.21
CA PRO A 94 -9.55 -10.33 -13.19
C PRO A 94 -8.82 -9.18 -13.88
N ASP A 95 -7.49 -9.22 -13.89
CA ASP A 95 -6.67 -8.26 -14.63
C ASP A 95 -6.77 -8.51 -16.13
N ALA A 96 -6.90 -9.76 -16.57
CA ALA A 96 -7.19 -10.09 -17.96
C ALA A 96 -8.59 -9.65 -18.37
N VAL A 97 -9.57 -9.67 -17.46
CA VAL A 97 -10.93 -9.16 -17.72
C VAL A 97 -10.92 -7.64 -17.87
N LEU A 98 -10.29 -6.90 -16.94
CA LEU A 98 -10.11 -5.45 -17.06
C LEU A 98 -9.35 -5.06 -18.35
N ARG A 99 -8.29 -5.81 -18.70
CA ARG A 99 -7.53 -5.61 -19.95
C ARG A 99 -8.31 -5.97 -21.21
N SER A 100 -9.29 -6.86 -21.12
CA SER A 100 -10.15 -7.23 -22.27
C SER A 100 -11.29 -6.25 -22.51
N GLU A 101 -11.65 -5.43 -21.51
CA GLU A 101 -12.80 -4.52 -21.55
C GLU A 101 -12.39 -3.02 -21.62
N ALA A 102 -11.17 -2.66 -21.25
CA ALA A 102 -10.67 -1.27 -21.33
C ALA A 102 -9.68 -1.09 -22.49
N ASP A 103 -9.85 -0.01 -23.25
CA ASP A 103 -8.78 0.52 -24.12
C ASP A 103 -7.63 1.01 -23.24
N LEU A 104 -6.67 0.13 -22.96
CA LEU A 104 -5.52 0.40 -22.10
C LEU A 104 -4.32 0.98 -22.86
N ASP A 105 -4.51 1.52 -24.06
CA ASP A 105 -3.42 2.17 -24.81
C ASP A 105 -2.74 3.29 -23.99
N PHE A 106 -3.48 3.95 -23.10
CA PHE A 106 -2.97 4.96 -22.16
C PHE A 106 -2.01 4.40 -21.09
N MET A 107 -1.97 3.08 -20.90
CA MET A 107 -1.04 2.40 -20.00
C MET A 107 0.28 2.01 -20.68
N LYS A 108 0.40 2.22 -22.00
CA LYS A 108 1.64 1.95 -22.71
C LYS A 108 2.77 2.81 -22.15
N ASN A 109 3.93 2.19 -21.94
CA ASN A 109 5.13 2.84 -21.39
C ASN A 109 4.91 3.47 -20.02
N ARG A 110 3.95 2.95 -19.24
CA ARG A 110 3.60 3.49 -17.94
C ARG A 110 3.53 2.38 -16.90
N VAL A 111 3.93 2.68 -15.67
CA VAL A 111 3.74 1.79 -14.53
C VAL A 111 2.98 2.48 -13.41
N ASN A 112 2.15 1.73 -12.71
CA ASN A 112 1.45 2.13 -11.51
C ASN A 112 1.96 1.28 -10.33
N ILE A 113 2.45 1.95 -9.28
CA ILE A 113 3.03 1.32 -8.09
C ILE A 113 2.31 1.85 -6.86
N LEU A 114 1.72 0.95 -6.07
CA LEU A 114 1.03 1.31 -4.84
C LEU A 114 2.00 1.37 -3.65
N LEU A 115 2.18 2.54 -3.06
CA LEU A 115 2.91 2.73 -1.82
C LEU A 115 1.96 2.59 -0.62
N LEU A 116 2.31 1.69 0.30
CA LEU A 116 1.51 1.37 1.48
C LEU A 116 2.35 1.54 2.75
N GLY A 117 1.94 2.49 3.58
CA GLY A 117 2.47 2.64 4.94
C GLY A 117 1.68 1.76 5.91
N ILE A 118 2.33 0.76 6.48
CA ILE A 118 1.71 -0.24 7.36
C ILE A 118 1.98 0.13 8.81
N ASP A 119 0.92 0.26 9.61
CA ASP A 119 1.01 0.44 11.06
C ASP A 119 0.88 -0.93 11.75
N GLU A 120 1.97 -1.70 11.68
CA GLU A 120 2.19 -2.94 12.44
C GLU A 120 2.70 -2.57 13.84
N SER A 121 1.86 -2.74 14.86
CA SER A 121 2.29 -2.78 16.25
C SER A 121 2.11 -4.18 16.81
N THR A 122 2.99 -4.60 17.73
CA THR A 122 2.90 -5.90 18.42
C THR A 122 1.57 -6.09 19.14
N GLU A 123 0.95 -5.02 19.63
CA GLU A 123 -0.41 -5.03 20.20
C GLU A 123 -1.49 -5.29 19.15
N ARG A 124 -1.26 -4.95 17.86
CA ARG A 124 -2.21 -5.21 16.76
C ARG A 124 -2.03 -6.58 16.11
N GLU A 125 -0.85 -7.20 16.27
CA GLU A 125 -0.60 -8.59 15.87
C GLU A 125 -1.51 -9.56 16.64
N GLU A 126 -1.70 -9.34 17.95
CA GLU A 126 -2.59 -10.16 18.78
C GLU A 126 -4.07 -10.04 18.38
N TRP A 127 -4.46 -8.93 17.74
CA TRP A 127 -5.83 -8.63 17.33
C TRP A 127 -6.08 -8.84 15.83
N GLY A 128 -5.05 -9.24 15.07
CA GLY A 128 -5.12 -9.39 13.61
C GLY A 128 -5.50 -8.11 12.85
N SER A 129 -5.38 -6.93 13.48
CA SER A 129 -5.88 -5.66 12.96
C SER A 129 -4.76 -4.83 12.32
N PHE A 130 -4.30 -5.27 11.15
CA PHE A 130 -3.31 -4.54 10.37
C PHE A 130 -4.00 -3.54 9.46
N ARG A 131 -3.75 -2.23 9.62
CA ARG A 131 -4.33 -1.19 8.76
C ARG A 131 -3.22 -0.43 8.02
N THR A 132 -3.53 -0.03 6.80
CA THR A 132 -2.71 0.90 6.03
C THR A 132 -3.09 2.33 6.41
N ASP A 133 -2.11 3.09 6.91
CA ASP A 133 -2.30 4.49 7.31
C ASP A 133 -1.93 5.48 6.20
N THR A 134 -1.17 5.00 5.21
CA THR A 134 -0.76 5.72 4.01
C THR A 134 -1.08 4.86 2.80
N ILE A 135 -1.84 5.41 1.86
CA ILE A 135 -2.17 4.76 0.58
C ILE A 135 -1.90 5.79 -0.51
N MET A 136 -0.84 5.57 -1.30
CA MET A 136 -0.50 6.45 -2.41
C MET A 136 -0.22 5.63 -3.67
N LEU A 137 -0.77 6.04 -4.80
CA LEU A 137 -0.37 5.53 -6.09
C LEU A 137 0.75 6.40 -6.65
N VAL A 138 1.85 5.78 -7.08
CA VAL A 138 2.86 6.42 -7.91
C VAL A 138 2.69 5.93 -9.32
N THR A 139 2.42 6.83 -10.26
CA THR A 139 2.41 6.53 -11.69
C THR A 139 3.61 7.18 -12.36
N ILE A 140 4.26 6.44 -13.25
CA ILE A 140 5.49 6.85 -13.93
C ILE A 140 5.30 6.62 -15.42
N ASP A 141 5.39 7.68 -16.20
CA ASP A 141 5.41 7.65 -17.65
C ASP A 141 6.87 7.57 -18.13
N PHE A 142 7.27 6.42 -18.68
CA PHE A 142 8.64 6.22 -19.15
C PHE A 142 8.96 6.99 -20.44
N SER A 143 7.94 7.46 -21.17
CA SER A 143 8.15 8.21 -22.41
C SER A 143 8.50 9.68 -22.15
N THR A 144 7.90 10.29 -21.12
CA THR A 144 8.15 11.68 -20.73
C THR A 144 9.04 11.81 -19.49
N ASN A 145 9.16 10.75 -18.69
CA ASN A 145 9.67 10.73 -17.32
C ASN A 145 8.76 11.50 -16.32
N ASP A 146 7.50 11.75 -16.66
CA ASP A 146 6.56 12.35 -15.71
C ASP A 146 6.22 11.37 -14.60
N VAL A 147 6.13 11.87 -13.36
CA VAL A 147 5.81 11.08 -12.18
C VAL A 147 4.73 11.77 -11.38
N ASP A 148 3.61 11.10 -11.14
CA ASP A 148 2.53 11.62 -10.32
C ASP A 148 2.32 10.75 -9.08
N ILE A 149 2.24 11.40 -7.92
CA ILE A 149 1.89 10.76 -6.64
C ILE A 149 0.45 11.13 -6.30
N ILE A 150 -0.44 10.15 -6.30
CA ILE A 150 -1.87 10.32 -5.97
C ILE A 150 -2.13 9.70 -4.59
N SER A 151 -2.40 10.52 -3.58
CA SER A 151 -2.83 10.02 -2.28
C SER A 151 -4.31 9.71 -2.24
N ILE A 152 -4.64 8.58 -1.65
CA ILE A 152 -6.00 8.13 -1.42
C ILE A 152 -6.26 8.17 0.08
N PRO A 153 -7.19 9.03 0.56
CA PRO A 153 -7.52 9.09 1.98
C PRO A 153 -7.93 7.72 2.51
N ARG A 154 -7.33 7.27 3.62
CA ARG A 154 -7.51 5.92 4.17
C ARG A 154 -8.95 5.58 4.56
N ASP A 155 -9.75 6.60 4.88
CA ASP A 155 -11.15 6.49 5.27
C ASP A 155 -12.10 6.55 4.05
N SER A 156 -11.59 6.48 2.82
CA SER A 156 -12.39 6.50 1.59
C SER A 156 -13.43 5.38 1.60
N TYR A 157 -14.72 5.71 1.43
CA TYR A 157 -15.83 4.76 1.40
C TYR A 157 -15.95 4.13 0.01
N VAL A 158 -15.49 2.88 -0.14
CA VAL A 158 -15.35 2.21 -1.43
C VAL A 158 -15.72 0.74 -1.33
N LYS A 159 -16.00 0.10 -2.47
CA LYS A 159 -16.18 -1.35 -2.56
C LYS A 159 -14.85 -2.05 -2.31
N ILE A 160 -14.83 -3.10 -1.48
CA ILE A 160 -13.62 -3.89 -1.21
C ILE A 160 -13.57 -5.12 -2.12
N TYR A 161 -12.42 -5.33 -2.75
CA TYR A 161 -12.20 -6.43 -3.68
C TYR A 161 -11.17 -7.43 -3.14
N THR A 162 -11.41 -8.70 -3.43
CA THR A 162 -10.52 -9.81 -3.07
C THR A 162 -9.29 -9.88 -3.99
N ALA A 163 -8.32 -10.73 -3.66
CA ALA A 163 -7.20 -11.04 -4.54
C ALA A 163 -7.63 -11.61 -5.90
N LYS A 164 -8.84 -12.17 -5.99
CA LYS A 164 -9.44 -12.65 -7.23
C LYS A 164 -10.34 -11.60 -7.89
N GLY A 165 -10.23 -10.33 -7.52
CA GLY A 165 -10.94 -9.22 -8.17
C GLY A 165 -12.47 -9.20 -8.02
N ASN A 166 -13.05 -10.16 -7.27
CA ASN A 166 -14.47 -10.18 -6.89
C ASN A 166 -14.70 -9.35 -5.63
N LEU A 167 -15.94 -8.93 -5.37
CA LEU A 167 -16.32 -8.28 -4.11
C LEU A 167 -15.99 -9.18 -2.92
N ALA A 168 -15.45 -8.59 -1.85
CA ALA A 168 -15.12 -9.31 -0.62
C ALA A 168 -16.36 -9.71 0.17
N ASP A 169 -17.41 -8.91 0.10
CA ASP A 169 -18.73 -9.15 0.66
C ASP A 169 -19.77 -8.62 -0.33
N GLU A 170 -20.61 -9.49 -0.89
CA GLU A 170 -21.65 -9.06 -1.84
C GLU A 170 -22.84 -8.40 -1.14
N ALA A 171 -23.10 -8.74 0.12
CA ALA A 171 -24.21 -8.17 0.89
C ALA A 171 -23.86 -6.78 1.44
N SER A 172 -22.59 -6.58 1.83
CA SER A 172 -22.08 -5.29 2.33
C SER A 172 -20.73 -4.94 1.67
N PRO A 173 -20.72 -4.54 0.38
CA PRO A 173 -19.49 -4.38 -0.37
C PRO A 173 -18.64 -3.18 0.06
N TYR A 174 -19.25 -2.18 0.70
CA TYR A 174 -18.58 -0.92 1.04
C TYR A 174 -17.89 -0.94 2.40
N ALA A 175 -16.66 -0.46 2.45
CA ALA A 175 -15.94 -0.20 3.68
C ALA A 175 -14.93 0.94 3.48
N LYS A 176 -14.16 1.24 4.53
CA LYS A 176 -12.99 2.14 4.41
C LYS A 176 -11.92 1.46 3.58
N ILE A 177 -11.33 2.15 2.62
CA ILE A 177 -10.33 1.55 1.73
C ILE A 177 -9.16 0.89 2.48
N ASN A 178 -8.76 1.40 3.63
CA ASN A 178 -7.70 0.80 4.44
C ASN A 178 -8.06 -0.58 5.04
N SER A 179 -9.35 -0.94 5.10
CA SER A 179 -9.77 -2.25 5.56
C SER A 179 -9.54 -3.34 4.52
N ALA A 180 -9.27 -3.00 3.24
CA ALA A 180 -8.91 -3.98 2.22
C ALA A 180 -7.70 -4.82 2.65
N PHE A 181 -6.70 -4.17 3.24
CA PHE A 181 -5.50 -4.84 3.75
C PHE A 181 -5.82 -5.84 4.87
N SER A 182 -6.62 -5.43 5.86
CA SER A 182 -7.04 -6.31 6.95
C SER A 182 -7.94 -7.44 6.46
N ALA A 183 -8.87 -7.16 5.54
CA ALA A 183 -9.78 -8.15 4.95
C ALA A 183 -9.03 -9.23 4.15
N GLY A 184 -7.93 -8.85 3.50
CA GLY A 184 -7.01 -9.80 2.87
C GLY A 184 -6.14 -10.59 3.85
N GLY A 185 -6.25 -10.32 5.17
CA GLY A 185 -5.49 -10.99 6.22
C GLY A 185 -4.09 -10.41 6.47
N GLY A 186 -3.86 -9.15 6.08
CA GLY A 186 -2.60 -8.43 6.31
C GLY A 186 -1.46 -8.84 5.38
N ALA A 187 -0.23 -8.43 5.74
CA ALA A 187 0.98 -8.65 4.97
C ALA A 187 1.30 -10.14 4.75
N GLN A 188 0.92 -10.99 5.72
CA GLN A 188 1.24 -12.41 5.74
C GLN A 188 0.30 -13.25 4.86
N LYS A 189 -0.75 -12.64 4.31
CA LYS A 189 -1.74 -13.29 3.44
C LYS A 189 -1.93 -12.46 2.16
N ASN A 190 -3.16 -12.13 1.83
CA ASN A 190 -3.53 -11.47 0.58
C ASN A 190 -3.81 -9.97 0.77
N GLY A 191 -3.36 -9.34 1.87
CA GLY A 191 -3.65 -7.94 2.17
C GLY A 191 -3.20 -6.99 1.06
N PHE A 192 -2.01 -7.21 0.49
CA PHE A 192 -1.51 -6.44 -0.66
C PHE A 192 -2.43 -6.58 -1.87
N ALA A 193 -2.75 -7.81 -2.27
CA ALA A 193 -3.60 -8.09 -3.43
C ALA A 193 -5.03 -7.53 -3.29
N TYR A 194 -5.61 -7.57 -2.09
CA TYR A 194 -6.91 -6.94 -1.83
C TYR A 194 -6.82 -5.42 -1.99
N THR A 195 -5.77 -4.81 -1.47
CA THR A 195 -5.59 -3.35 -1.52
C THR A 195 -5.29 -2.89 -2.95
N THR A 196 -4.42 -3.57 -3.69
CA THR A 196 -4.12 -3.24 -5.09
C THR A 196 -5.35 -3.40 -5.97
N ASN A 197 -6.11 -4.49 -5.83
CA ASN A 197 -7.35 -4.67 -6.60
C ASN A 197 -8.41 -3.62 -6.25
N THR A 198 -8.54 -3.28 -4.96
CA THR A 198 -9.48 -2.24 -4.53
C THR A 198 -9.10 -0.87 -5.12
N VAL A 199 -7.83 -0.50 -5.09
CA VAL A 199 -7.35 0.75 -5.71
C VAL A 199 -7.48 0.71 -7.22
N SER A 200 -7.14 -0.42 -7.85
CA SER A 200 -7.28 -0.64 -9.30
C SER A 200 -8.72 -0.43 -9.76
N LYS A 201 -9.69 -1.03 -9.06
CA LYS A 201 -11.12 -0.86 -9.35
C LYS A 201 -11.64 0.54 -9.05
N LEU A 202 -11.16 1.17 -7.97
CA LEU A 202 -11.53 2.55 -7.64
C LEU A 202 -11.09 3.54 -8.73
N LEU A 203 -9.87 3.36 -9.25
CA LEU A 203 -9.27 4.29 -10.21
C LEU A 203 -9.52 3.89 -11.67
N GLY A 204 -10.05 2.69 -11.93
CA GLY A 204 -10.26 2.17 -13.28
C GLY A 204 -8.96 1.87 -14.04
N ILE A 205 -7.84 1.69 -13.34
CA ILE A 205 -6.50 1.49 -13.93
C ILE A 205 -5.82 0.27 -13.32
N PRO A 206 -5.01 -0.50 -14.07
CA PRO A 206 -4.25 -1.62 -13.51
C PRO A 206 -3.24 -1.15 -12.45
N VAL A 207 -3.19 -1.83 -11.30
CA VAL A 207 -2.22 -1.59 -10.23
C VAL A 207 -1.60 -2.92 -9.81
N GLU A 208 -0.48 -3.25 -10.43
CA GLU A 208 0.15 -4.57 -10.29
C GLU A 208 1.29 -4.58 -9.28
N TYR A 209 1.96 -3.45 -9.11
CA TYR A 209 3.13 -3.33 -8.25
C TYR A 209 2.77 -2.65 -6.94
N TYR A 210 3.45 -3.05 -5.87
CA TYR A 210 3.32 -2.41 -4.58
C TYR A 210 4.64 -2.33 -3.83
N VAL A 211 4.74 -1.36 -2.92
CA VAL A 211 5.79 -1.24 -1.92
C VAL A 211 5.11 -0.99 -0.58
N GLY A 212 5.04 -2.02 0.24
CA GLY A 212 4.66 -1.95 1.64
C GLY A 212 5.87 -1.70 2.52
N PHE A 213 5.75 -0.80 3.50
CA PHE A 213 6.80 -0.56 4.47
C PHE A 213 6.23 -0.29 5.85
N ASN A 214 6.95 -0.73 6.88
CA ASN A 214 6.73 -0.25 8.24
C ASN A 214 7.30 1.17 8.35
N MET A 215 6.65 2.02 9.14
CA MET A 215 7.09 3.39 9.41
C MET A 215 8.55 3.48 9.92
N ASN A 216 9.08 2.45 10.57
CA ASN A 216 10.48 2.41 10.98
C ASN A 216 11.46 2.42 9.80
N VAL A 217 11.07 1.91 8.63
CA VAL A 217 11.90 1.93 7.41
C VAL A 217 12.14 3.34 6.93
N VAL A 218 11.15 4.22 7.06
CA VAL A 218 11.30 5.63 6.65
C VAL A 218 12.44 6.27 7.43
N LYS A 219 12.55 5.97 8.73
CA LYS A 219 13.66 6.45 9.56
C LYS A 219 15.00 5.92 9.06
N GLU A 220 15.11 4.61 8.84
CA GLU A 220 16.35 3.97 8.36
C GLU A 220 16.80 4.53 7.00
N VAL A 221 15.87 4.73 6.08
CA VAL A 221 16.14 5.29 4.74
C VAL A 221 16.61 6.74 4.86
N VAL A 222 15.92 7.57 5.64
CA VAL A 222 16.29 8.98 5.84
C VAL A 222 17.65 9.10 6.54
N ASP A 223 17.91 8.30 7.56
CA ASP A 223 19.19 8.28 8.25
C ASP A 223 20.33 7.82 7.31
N ALA A 224 20.07 6.81 6.46
CA ALA A 224 21.05 6.29 5.51
C ALA A 224 21.43 7.29 4.40
N MET A 225 20.50 8.16 4.00
CA MET A 225 20.79 9.25 3.06
C MET A 225 21.37 10.51 3.73
N GLY A 226 21.49 10.51 5.06
CA GLY A 226 22.06 11.62 5.84
C GLY A 226 21.07 12.74 6.17
N GLY A 227 19.78 12.43 6.29
CA GLY A 227 18.71 13.38 6.66
C GLY A 227 18.12 14.16 5.49
N VAL A 228 17.08 14.95 5.76
CA VAL A 228 16.35 15.77 4.78
C VAL A 228 16.24 17.23 5.23
N ASP A 229 16.62 18.16 4.34
CA ASP A 229 16.36 19.58 4.56
C ASP A 229 14.90 19.87 4.19
N TYR A 230 14.11 20.32 5.17
CA TYR A 230 12.68 20.50 5.00
C TYR A 230 12.17 21.77 5.71
N ASN A 231 11.24 22.48 5.05
CA ASN A 231 10.56 23.62 5.63
C ASN A 231 9.35 23.13 6.44
N VAL A 232 9.53 22.98 7.74
CA VAL A 232 8.44 22.55 8.64
C VAL A 232 7.38 23.66 8.69
N ASP A 233 6.10 23.29 8.53
CA ASP A 233 4.97 24.23 8.48
C ASP A 233 4.23 24.36 9.82
N ILE A 234 4.39 23.39 10.72
CA ILE A 234 3.70 23.30 12.01
C ILE A 234 4.66 23.03 13.16
N GLU A 235 4.22 23.38 14.36
CA GLU A 235 4.91 22.95 15.58
C GLU A 235 4.60 21.46 15.87
N VAL A 236 5.64 20.68 16.10
CA VAL A 236 5.54 19.26 16.44
C VAL A 236 6.23 19.04 17.78
N THR A 237 5.50 18.60 18.78
CA THR A 237 6.06 18.16 20.07
C THR A 237 5.71 16.69 20.26
N MET A 238 6.67 15.79 20.08
CA MET A 238 6.46 14.36 20.22
C MET A 238 7.72 13.66 20.71
N ASN A 239 7.58 12.69 21.63
CA ASN A 239 8.69 11.89 22.16
C ASN A 239 9.89 12.72 22.70
N GLY A 240 9.61 13.90 23.28
CA GLY A 240 10.65 14.81 23.80
C GLY A 240 11.40 15.59 22.72
N ARG A 241 10.99 15.49 21.45
CA ARG A 241 11.48 16.29 20.33
C ARG A 241 10.51 17.42 20.02
N GLU A 242 11.06 18.58 19.70
CA GLU A 242 10.33 19.75 19.23
C GLU A 242 10.82 20.13 17.82
N LEU A 243 9.90 20.24 16.87
CA LEU A 243 10.12 20.83 15.56
C LEU A 243 9.34 22.13 15.49
N HIS A 244 9.99 23.20 15.04
CA HIS A 244 9.35 24.51 14.90
C HIS A 244 9.13 24.85 13.42
N PRO A 245 8.19 25.74 13.07
CA PRO A 245 8.07 26.20 11.69
C PRO A 245 9.37 26.82 11.15
N GLY A 246 9.74 26.46 9.92
CA GLY A 246 10.95 26.93 9.24
C GLY A 246 11.84 25.81 8.70
N MET A 247 12.86 26.21 7.93
CA MET A 247 13.87 25.31 7.37
C MET A 247 14.67 24.62 8.48
N GLN A 248 14.64 23.30 8.49
CA GLN A 248 15.40 22.47 9.42
C GLN A 248 15.94 21.23 8.69
N HIS A 249 17.03 20.70 9.23
CA HIS A 249 17.56 19.40 8.82
C HIS A 249 16.94 18.32 9.70
N LEU A 250 16.12 17.44 9.11
CA LEU A 250 15.38 16.42 9.80
C LEU A 250 16.10 15.06 9.66
N ASP A 251 16.44 14.47 10.81
CA ASP A 251 16.81 13.05 10.90
C ASP A 251 15.57 12.16 10.68
N GLY A 252 15.79 10.84 10.52
CA GLY A 252 14.70 9.91 10.25
C GLY A 252 13.64 9.86 11.33
N GLN A 253 14.00 10.11 12.59
CA GLN A 253 13.04 10.20 13.68
C GLN A 253 12.20 11.48 13.58
N ALA A 254 12.82 12.62 13.28
CA ALA A 254 12.14 13.90 13.08
C ALA A 254 11.17 13.86 11.89
N VAL A 255 11.57 13.22 10.79
CA VAL A 255 10.69 12.97 9.64
C VAL A 255 9.46 12.15 10.05
N LEU A 256 9.69 11.05 10.79
CA LEU A 256 8.60 10.21 11.27
C LEU A 256 7.66 10.98 12.20
N ASP A 257 8.21 11.77 13.11
CA ASP A 257 7.45 12.55 14.07
C ASP A 257 6.59 13.62 13.38
N TYR A 258 7.15 14.29 12.37
CA TYR A 258 6.44 15.26 11.53
C TYR A 258 5.28 14.61 10.75
N CYS A 259 5.53 13.48 10.11
CA CYS A 259 4.52 12.74 9.34
C CYS A 259 3.40 12.15 10.23
N ARG A 260 3.66 11.89 11.51
CA ARG A 260 2.70 11.35 12.47
C ARG A 260 1.92 12.42 13.23
N GLN A 261 2.34 13.68 13.21
CA GLN A 261 1.68 14.73 13.98
C GLN A 261 0.20 14.86 13.56
N ARG A 262 -0.71 14.69 14.54
CA ARG A 262 -2.17 14.80 14.35
C ARG A 262 -2.76 16.03 15.05
N LYS A 263 -2.17 16.47 16.16
CA LYS A 263 -2.74 17.52 17.01
C LYS A 263 -2.95 18.81 16.20
N GLY A 264 -4.21 19.25 16.10
CA GLY A 264 -4.58 20.49 15.39
C GLY A 264 -4.69 20.37 13.86
N SER A 265 -4.70 19.15 13.29
CA SER A 265 -4.77 18.94 11.84
C SER A 265 -5.77 17.85 11.44
N SER A 266 -6.42 18.00 10.28
CA SER A 266 -7.29 16.96 9.70
C SER A 266 -6.49 15.77 9.16
N ASP A 267 -7.14 14.61 8.95
CA ASP A 267 -6.50 13.44 8.33
C ASP A 267 -5.93 13.79 6.93
N ILE A 268 -6.64 14.64 6.19
CA ILE A 268 -6.20 15.18 4.88
C ILE A 268 -4.93 16.02 4.99
N ALA A 269 -4.81 16.86 6.03
CA ALA A 269 -3.58 17.60 6.25
C ALA A 269 -2.39 16.67 6.57
N ARG A 270 -2.63 15.55 7.25
CA ARG A 270 -1.60 14.52 7.46
C ARG A 270 -1.17 13.86 6.14
N VAL A 271 -2.14 13.51 5.29
CA VAL A 271 -1.87 12.97 3.96
C VAL A 271 -0.99 13.93 3.15
N GLY A 272 -1.35 15.22 3.12
CA GLY A 272 -0.56 16.25 2.45
C GLY A 272 0.88 16.34 2.96
N ARG A 273 1.10 16.30 4.28
CA ARG A 273 2.47 16.29 4.86
C ARG A 273 3.28 15.08 4.44
N GLN A 274 2.68 13.88 4.42
CA GLN A 274 3.37 12.67 3.98
C GLN A 274 3.79 12.75 2.51
N GLN A 275 2.94 13.29 1.64
CA GLN A 275 3.27 13.50 0.23
C GLN A 275 4.41 14.51 0.05
N MET A 276 4.30 15.66 0.71
CA MET A 276 5.34 16.68 0.66
C MET A 276 6.67 16.15 1.19
N MET A 277 6.63 15.29 2.21
CA MET A 277 7.83 14.66 2.76
C MET A 277 8.47 13.66 1.77
N ILE A 278 7.68 12.84 1.07
CA ILE A 278 8.21 11.95 0.03
C ILE A 278 8.85 12.76 -1.10
N ALA A 279 8.20 13.85 -1.55
CA ALA A 279 8.76 14.75 -2.55
C ALA A 279 10.07 15.41 -2.06
N ALA A 280 10.13 15.84 -0.80
CA ALA A 280 11.33 16.42 -0.20
C ALA A 280 12.48 15.41 -0.08
N ILE A 281 12.19 14.16 0.30
CA ILE A 281 13.18 13.08 0.34
C ILE A 281 13.74 12.82 -1.06
N LEU A 282 12.88 12.75 -2.08
CA LEU A 282 13.31 12.57 -3.47
C LEU A 282 14.18 13.74 -3.94
N GLN A 283 13.77 14.97 -3.66
CA GLN A 283 14.54 16.18 -3.95
C GLN A 283 15.90 16.17 -3.27
N GLN A 284 15.97 15.75 -2.00
CA GLN A 284 17.20 15.69 -1.24
C GLN A 284 18.14 14.62 -1.79
N LEU A 285 17.63 13.42 -2.11
CA LEU A 285 18.41 12.37 -2.78
C LEU A 285 19.00 12.89 -4.10
N LYS A 286 18.23 13.68 -4.87
CA LYS A 286 18.68 14.25 -6.13
C LYS A 286 19.75 15.32 -5.93
N ASN A 287 19.54 16.26 -5.01
CA ASN A 287 20.48 17.34 -4.70
C ASN A 287 21.85 16.82 -4.19
N THR A 288 21.83 15.70 -3.49
CA THR A 288 23.03 15.06 -2.91
C THR A 288 23.64 13.99 -3.81
N ASN A 289 23.12 13.81 -5.04
CA ASN A 289 23.51 12.75 -5.98
C ASN A 289 23.40 11.33 -5.38
N GLN A 290 22.52 11.13 -4.40
CA GLN A 290 22.28 9.85 -3.71
C GLN A 290 21.23 8.99 -4.41
N ILE A 291 20.55 9.47 -5.46
CA ILE A 291 19.63 8.64 -6.28
C ILE A 291 20.33 7.38 -6.80
N ALA A 292 21.60 7.50 -7.20
CA ALA A 292 22.41 6.36 -7.66
C ALA A 292 22.65 5.31 -6.55
N ASN A 293 22.49 5.68 -5.27
CA ASN A 293 22.67 4.80 -4.12
C ASN A 293 21.36 4.12 -3.69
N ILE A 294 20.20 4.42 -4.31
CA ILE A 294 18.92 3.77 -3.99
C ILE A 294 19.03 2.24 -4.01
N PRO A 295 19.68 1.58 -4.98
CA PRO A 295 19.83 0.12 -4.94
C PRO A 295 20.60 -0.38 -3.71
N THR A 296 21.61 0.37 -3.25
CA THR A 296 22.39 0.06 -2.04
C THR A 296 21.57 0.30 -0.78
N ILE A 297 20.85 1.42 -0.70
CA ILE A 297 19.95 1.75 0.42
C ILE A 297 18.87 0.68 0.53
N TYR A 298 18.21 0.34 -0.59
CA TYR A 298 17.22 -0.72 -0.66
C TYR A 298 17.79 -2.03 -0.11
N LYS A 299 18.99 -2.45 -0.55
CA LYS A 299 19.63 -3.67 -0.04
C LYS A 299 19.92 -3.65 1.46
N ALA A 300 20.14 -2.48 2.05
CA ALA A 300 20.34 -2.37 3.50
C ALA A 300 19.03 -2.55 4.29
N VAL A 301 17.89 -2.14 3.72
CA VAL A 301 16.57 -2.14 4.38
C VAL A 301 15.58 -3.15 3.79
N GLU A 302 16.01 -4.02 2.87
CA GLU A 302 15.10 -4.88 2.08
C GLU A 302 14.26 -5.81 2.95
N ASN A 303 14.77 -6.22 4.11
CA ASN A 303 14.03 -7.08 5.05
C ASN A 303 12.81 -6.38 5.68
N ASN A 304 12.78 -5.05 5.66
CA ASN A 304 11.69 -4.26 6.22
C ASN A 304 10.75 -3.70 5.12
N ILE A 305 11.05 -3.96 3.85
CA ILE A 305 10.24 -3.56 2.70
C ILE A 305 9.58 -4.79 2.08
N MET A 306 8.27 -4.75 1.93
CA MET A 306 7.47 -5.80 1.30
C MET A 306 7.08 -5.35 -0.10
N THR A 307 7.63 -5.97 -1.14
CA THR A 307 7.35 -5.57 -2.52
C THR A 307 7.37 -6.76 -3.47
N ASN A 308 6.64 -6.66 -4.57
CA ASN A 308 6.75 -7.57 -5.71
C ASN A 308 7.64 -7.00 -6.84
N LEU A 309 8.29 -5.85 -6.63
CA LEU A 309 9.30 -5.33 -7.53
C LEU A 309 10.57 -6.18 -7.47
N SER A 310 11.08 -6.56 -8.63
CA SER A 310 12.40 -7.15 -8.77
C SER A 310 13.50 -6.09 -8.53
N PHE A 311 14.67 -6.55 -8.13
CA PHE A 311 15.83 -5.66 -7.96
C PHE A 311 16.18 -4.89 -9.25
N LYS A 312 16.01 -5.51 -10.43
CA LYS A 312 16.21 -4.85 -11.73
C LYS A 312 15.22 -3.70 -11.93
N GLN A 313 13.94 -3.92 -11.60
CA GLN A 313 12.91 -2.87 -11.64
C GLN A 313 13.26 -1.72 -10.71
N ILE A 314 13.70 -1.99 -9.47
CA ILE A 314 14.14 -0.95 -8.53
C ILE A 314 15.32 -0.14 -9.10
N CYS A 315 16.33 -0.80 -9.67
CA CYS A 315 17.44 -0.13 -10.33
C CYS A 315 16.97 0.74 -11.51
N SER A 316 16.04 0.23 -12.31
CA SER A 316 15.47 0.96 -13.45
C SER A 316 14.69 2.20 -13.01
N LEU A 317 13.84 2.08 -11.99
CA LEU A 317 13.13 3.21 -11.38
C LEU A 317 14.10 4.26 -10.81
N SER A 318 15.22 3.82 -10.23
CA SER A 318 16.27 4.72 -9.75
C SER A 318 16.89 5.52 -10.89
N LEU A 319 17.07 4.91 -12.07
CA LEU A 319 17.53 5.62 -13.27
C LEU A 319 16.48 6.60 -13.80
N VAL A 320 15.20 6.25 -13.77
CA VAL A 320 14.12 7.18 -14.14
C VAL A 320 14.14 8.40 -13.21
N ALA A 321 14.19 8.18 -11.89
CA ALA A 321 14.27 9.24 -10.90
C ALA A 321 15.54 10.12 -11.05
N LEU A 322 16.64 9.54 -11.54
CA LEU A 322 17.87 10.28 -11.80
C LEU A 322 17.72 11.27 -12.97
N HIS A 323 16.98 10.88 -14.02
CA HIS A 323 16.79 11.67 -15.24
C HIS A 323 15.58 12.61 -15.20
N MET A 324 14.53 12.25 -14.45
CA MET A 324 13.31 13.04 -14.26
C MET A 324 13.64 14.43 -13.71
N ASP A 325 13.13 15.52 -14.28
CA ASP A 325 13.20 16.85 -13.67
C ASP A 325 12.19 16.99 -12.52
N MET A 326 12.52 17.74 -11.46
CA MET A 326 11.61 17.86 -10.31
C MET A 326 10.33 18.64 -10.64
N SER A 327 10.31 19.43 -11.72
CA SER A 327 9.08 20.05 -12.25
C SER A 327 8.12 19.04 -12.88
N GLN A 328 8.58 17.82 -13.18
CA GLN A 328 7.77 16.72 -13.70
C GLN A 328 7.13 15.87 -12.58
N LEU A 329 7.43 16.17 -11.32
CA LEU A 329 6.82 15.52 -10.17
C LEU A 329 5.49 16.20 -9.83
N GLY A 330 4.38 15.54 -10.14
CA GLY A 330 3.04 15.91 -9.70
C GLY A 330 2.69 15.28 -8.34
N THR A 331 1.97 16.02 -7.50
CA THR A 331 1.41 15.50 -6.24
C THR A 331 -0.05 15.87 -6.14
N HIS A 332 -0.89 14.88 -5.87
CA HIS A 332 -2.35 14.99 -5.94
C HIS A 332 -3.00 14.25 -4.78
N THR A 333 -4.17 14.68 -4.34
CA THR A 333 -4.99 13.93 -3.38
C THR A 333 -6.36 13.69 -3.98
N VAL A 334 -6.91 12.48 -3.82
CA VAL A 334 -8.28 12.17 -4.25
C VAL A 334 -9.26 13.05 -3.48
N GLU A 335 -9.87 13.98 -4.19
CA GLU A 335 -10.78 14.97 -3.62
C GLU A 335 -12.11 14.37 -3.20
N GLY A 336 -12.69 14.94 -2.15
CA GLY A 336 -13.88 14.41 -1.51
C GLY A 336 -14.36 15.28 -0.36
N LYS A 337 -15.24 14.73 0.47
CA LYS A 337 -15.70 15.35 1.71
C LYS A 337 -15.89 14.31 2.81
N ALA A 338 -15.68 14.75 4.05
CA ALA A 338 -15.99 13.95 5.21
C ALA A 338 -17.51 13.79 5.37
N PHE A 339 -17.96 12.60 5.75
CA PHE A 339 -19.34 12.35 6.16
C PHE A 339 -19.38 11.24 7.21
N SER A 340 -20.46 11.20 8.00
CA SER A 340 -20.67 10.16 9.00
C SER A 340 -21.85 9.29 8.58
N TYR A 341 -21.65 7.99 8.63
CA TYR A 341 -22.66 6.98 8.34
C TYR A 341 -22.44 5.79 9.25
N ALA A 342 -23.52 5.19 9.73
CA ALA A 342 -23.49 4.06 10.62
C ALA A 342 -22.48 4.16 11.80
N ALA A 343 -22.55 5.27 12.55
CA ALA A 343 -21.64 5.64 13.65
C ALA A 343 -20.13 5.68 13.29
N ARG A 344 -19.79 5.77 12.00
CA ARG A 344 -18.42 5.81 11.49
C ARG A 344 -18.20 7.02 10.60
N ASP A 345 -17.01 7.59 10.69
CA ASP A 345 -16.58 8.67 9.81
C ASP A 345 -15.89 8.13 8.57
N TYR A 346 -16.25 8.67 7.42
CA TYR A 346 -15.76 8.28 6.11
C TYR A 346 -15.29 9.49 5.30
N TRP A 347 -14.49 9.22 4.28
CA TRP A 347 -14.21 10.14 3.19
C TRP A 347 -15.01 9.70 1.96
N GLY A 348 -15.93 10.54 1.50
CA GLY A 348 -16.66 10.28 0.26
C GLY A 348 -15.97 10.97 -0.90
N ILE A 349 -15.81 10.28 -2.02
CA ILE A 349 -15.06 10.74 -3.19
C ILE A 349 -15.97 11.52 -4.13
N TYR A 350 -15.47 12.61 -4.70
CA TYR A 350 -16.14 13.26 -5.85
C TYR A 350 -15.68 12.60 -7.15
N VAL A 351 -16.49 11.72 -7.73
CA VAL A 351 -16.09 10.92 -8.90
C VAL A 351 -15.76 11.80 -10.10
N SER A 352 -16.53 12.86 -10.33
CA SER A 352 -16.25 13.83 -11.40
C SER A 352 -14.87 14.51 -11.29
N ARG A 353 -14.37 14.74 -10.06
CA ARG A 353 -13.03 15.30 -9.83
C ARG A 353 -11.94 14.25 -9.99
N LEU A 354 -12.22 13.01 -9.56
CA LEU A 354 -11.34 11.88 -9.77
C LEU A 354 -11.14 11.59 -11.28
N GLU A 355 -12.22 11.54 -12.05
CA GLU A 355 -12.17 11.38 -13.51
C GLU A 355 -11.37 12.49 -14.19
N LYS A 356 -11.54 13.74 -13.75
CA LYS A 356 -10.74 14.87 -14.24
C LYS A 356 -9.26 14.69 -13.91
N LEU A 357 -8.92 14.33 -12.67
CA LEU A 357 -7.55 14.08 -12.25
C LEU A 357 -6.91 12.97 -13.09
N LEU A 358 -7.59 11.85 -13.28
CA LEU A 358 -7.09 10.74 -14.09
C LEU A 358 -6.94 11.14 -15.55
N LYS A 359 -7.85 11.93 -16.10
CA LYS A 359 -7.72 12.49 -17.45
C LYS A 359 -6.50 13.40 -17.61
N ASP A 360 -6.23 14.24 -16.61
CA ASP A 360 -5.09 15.15 -16.63
C ASP A 360 -3.75 14.37 -16.58
N ILE A 361 -3.70 13.22 -15.88
CA ILE A 361 -2.49 12.38 -15.70
C ILE A 361 -2.27 11.38 -16.84
N TYR A 362 -3.34 10.67 -17.26
CA TYR A 362 -3.27 9.56 -18.21
C TYR A 362 -3.65 9.97 -19.64
N GLY A 363 -4.17 11.19 -19.85
CA GLY A 363 -4.64 11.68 -21.15
C GLY A 363 -5.98 11.09 -21.61
N SER A 364 -6.50 10.07 -20.91
CA SER A 364 -7.80 9.43 -21.10
C SER A 364 -8.55 9.37 -19.78
N THR A 365 -9.88 9.22 -19.81
CA THR A 365 -10.69 9.01 -18.60
C THR A 365 -10.91 7.51 -18.42
N PRO A 366 -10.26 6.85 -17.45
CA PRO A 366 -10.51 5.46 -17.15
C PRO A 366 -11.95 5.27 -16.67
N SER A 367 -12.49 4.05 -16.80
CA SER A 367 -13.83 3.73 -16.31
C SER A 367 -13.84 3.64 -14.79
N VAL A 368 -14.36 4.67 -14.13
CA VAL A 368 -14.50 4.74 -12.66
C VAL A 368 -15.92 4.34 -12.25
N ASP A 369 -16.03 3.59 -11.15
CA ASP A 369 -17.31 3.22 -10.55
C ASP A 369 -18.07 4.46 -10.07
N GLN A 370 -19.27 4.69 -10.59
CA GLN A 370 -20.07 5.86 -10.21
C GLN A 370 -20.72 5.70 -8.84
N ASP A 371 -20.90 4.45 -8.36
CA ASP A 371 -21.60 4.20 -7.09
C ASP A 371 -20.80 4.70 -5.86
N VAL A 372 -19.51 4.99 -6.03
CA VAL A 372 -18.66 5.54 -4.96
C VAL A 372 -18.72 7.07 -4.88
N ASP A 373 -19.53 7.73 -5.72
CA ASP A 373 -19.72 9.18 -5.65
C ASP A 373 -20.45 9.59 -4.37
N VAL A 374 -19.84 10.51 -3.62
CA VAL A 374 -20.32 10.92 -2.32
C VAL A 374 -21.72 11.55 -2.35
N ASP A 375 -22.07 12.26 -3.41
CA ASP A 375 -23.38 12.91 -3.47
C ASP A 375 -24.48 11.87 -3.74
N LEU A 376 -24.18 10.81 -4.52
CA LEU A 376 -25.07 9.66 -4.67
C LEU A 376 -25.21 8.86 -3.37
N ILE A 377 -24.09 8.58 -2.69
CA ILE A 377 -24.08 7.87 -1.41
C ILE A 377 -24.94 8.61 -0.38
N LEU A 378 -24.76 9.92 -0.23
CA LEU A 378 -25.51 10.71 0.74
C LEU A 378 -27.00 10.79 0.40
N ALA A 379 -27.35 10.88 -0.88
CA ALA A 379 -28.75 10.83 -1.30
C ALA A 379 -29.38 9.48 -0.94
N GLN A 380 -28.66 8.37 -1.12
CA GLN A 380 -29.12 7.03 -0.78
C GLN A 380 -29.27 6.83 0.74
N ILE A 381 -28.32 7.33 1.54
CA ILE A 381 -28.40 7.30 3.02
C ILE A 381 -29.62 8.08 3.51
N GLU A 382 -29.82 9.29 3.00
CA GLU A 382 -30.95 10.13 3.40
C GLU A 382 -32.29 9.47 3.01
N MET A 383 -32.37 8.88 1.82
CA MET A 383 -33.55 8.12 1.41
C MET A 383 -33.80 6.90 2.32
N ASN A 384 -32.76 6.15 2.69
CA ASN A 384 -32.89 5.04 3.63
C ASN A 384 -33.44 5.49 4.97
N ARG A 385 -32.85 6.55 5.57
CA ARG A 385 -33.31 7.13 6.84
C ARG A 385 -34.77 7.55 6.81
N GLN A 386 -35.25 8.09 5.69
CA GLN A 386 -36.66 8.44 5.51
C GLN A 386 -37.56 7.19 5.47
N LEU A 387 -37.13 6.11 4.81
CA LEU A 387 -37.88 4.86 4.73
C LEU A 387 -37.99 4.16 6.09
N ILE A 388 -36.95 4.25 6.93
CA ILE A 388 -36.87 3.57 8.23
C ILE A 388 -37.16 4.50 9.42
N ALA A 389 -37.64 5.72 9.16
CA ALA A 389 -37.78 6.76 10.18
C ALA A 389 -38.66 6.33 11.37
N THR A 390 -39.68 5.51 11.10
CA THR A 390 -40.59 5.01 12.15
C THR A 390 -39.90 4.00 13.04
N GLU A 391 -39.16 3.08 12.44
CA GLU A 391 -38.38 2.04 13.11
C GLU A 391 -37.26 2.66 13.94
N LEU A 392 -36.51 3.61 13.38
CA LEU A 392 -35.49 4.37 14.11
C LEU A 392 -36.09 5.13 15.29
N ALA A 393 -37.24 5.78 15.13
CA ALA A 393 -37.89 6.48 16.23
C ALA A 393 -38.34 5.51 17.33
N ALA A 394 -38.91 4.36 16.97
CA ALA A 394 -39.32 3.33 17.93
C ALA A 394 -38.13 2.75 18.70
N ALA A 395 -37.03 2.46 18.00
CA ALA A 395 -35.78 1.96 18.56
C ALA A 395 -35.15 2.98 19.53
N ASN A 396 -34.97 4.23 19.10
CA ASN A 396 -34.40 5.29 19.95
C ASN A 396 -35.22 5.52 21.23
N ASN A 397 -36.55 5.51 21.12
CA ASN A 397 -37.42 5.64 22.29
C ASN A 397 -37.28 4.45 23.26
N ALA A 398 -37.25 3.22 22.73
CA ALA A 398 -37.08 2.01 23.53
C ALA A 398 -35.70 1.98 24.23
N TYR A 399 -34.65 2.35 23.50
CA TYR A 399 -33.29 2.45 24.02
C TYR A 399 -33.20 3.50 25.14
N ALA A 400 -33.68 4.72 24.88
CA ALA A 400 -33.67 5.80 25.88
C ALA A 400 -34.45 5.43 27.16
N GLN A 401 -35.58 4.74 27.02
CA GLN A 401 -36.36 4.25 28.16
C GLN A 401 -35.59 3.19 28.97
N GLY A 402 -34.94 2.23 28.30
CA GLY A 402 -34.17 1.18 28.97
C GLY A 402 -32.94 1.73 29.69
N VAL A 403 -32.20 2.65 29.06
CA VAL A 403 -31.10 3.39 29.70
C VAL A 403 -31.61 4.15 30.93
N GLY A 404 -32.75 4.83 30.82
CA GLY A 404 -33.40 5.50 31.95
C GLY A 404 -33.77 4.56 33.11
N ILE A 405 -34.23 3.34 32.80
CA ILE A 405 -34.50 2.30 33.81
C ILE A 405 -33.22 1.89 34.53
N LEU A 406 -32.13 1.61 33.80
CA LEU A 406 -30.86 1.21 34.42
C LEU A 406 -30.28 2.31 35.30
N GLN A 407 -30.32 3.57 34.84
CA GLN A 407 -29.80 4.71 35.59
C GLN A 407 -30.65 5.07 36.82
N GLY A 408 -31.98 5.05 36.67
CA GLY A 408 -32.89 5.48 37.73
C GLY A 408 -33.26 4.38 38.73
N TYR A 409 -33.38 3.14 38.27
CA TYR A 409 -33.92 2.02 39.03
C TYR A 409 -32.98 0.82 39.12
N GLY A 410 -31.80 0.87 38.49
CA GLY A 410 -30.88 -0.27 38.41
C GLY A 410 -30.56 -0.90 39.76
N SER A 411 -30.42 -0.11 40.84
CA SER A 411 -30.15 -0.61 42.20
C SER A 411 -31.31 -1.41 42.82
N TYR A 412 -32.54 -1.24 42.32
CA TYR A 412 -33.74 -1.95 42.78
C TYR A 412 -34.04 -3.22 41.98
N LEU A 413 -33.34 -3.43 40.87
CA LEU A 413 -33.47 -4.63 40.03
C LEU A 413 -32.54 -5.74 40.54
N ASP A 414 -32.85 -6.99 40.25
CA ASP A 414 -31.88 -8.08 40.43
C ASP A 414 -30.80 -8.04 39.34
N GLN A 415 -29.70 -8.75 39.56
CA GLN A 415 -28.56 -8.76 38.64
C GLN A 415 -28.91 -9.33 37.26
N THR A 416 -29.76 -10.37 37.21
CA THR A 416 -30.11 -11.04 35.95
C THR A 416 -30.93 -10.11 35.07
N THR A 417 -31.90 -9.40 35.65
CA THR A 417 -32.71 -8.41 34.94
C THR A 417 -31.85 -7.26 34.40
N ARG A 418 -30.90 -6.76 35.21
CA ARG A 418 -29.96 -5.71 34.75
C ARG A 418 -29.12 -6.18 33.56
N ASP A 419 -28.49 -7.35 33.69
CA ASP A 419 -27.59 -7.87 32.67
C ASP A 419 -28.34 -8.19 31.36
N THR A 420 -29.56 -8.70 31.47
CA THR A 420 -30.44 -8.97 30.32
C THR A 420 -30.85 -7.66 29.63
N LEU A 421 -31.24 -6.63 30.39
CA LEU A 421 -31.58 -5.33 29.82
C LEU A 421 -30.37 -4.67 29.16
N GLN A 422 -29.20 -4.70 29.80
CA GLN A 422 -27.98 -4.17 29.21
C GLN A 422 -27.63 -4.89 27.90
N TYR A 423 -27.69 -6.23 27.90
CA TYR A 423 -27.45 -7.01 26.68
C TYR A 423 -28.38 -6.61 25.53
N TYR A 424 -29.69 -6.48 25.76
CA TYR A 424 -30.60 -6.04 24.71
C TYR A 424 -30.42 -4.58 24.30
N LEU A 425 -30.03 -3.71 25.23
CA LEU A 425 -29.69 -2.33 24.90
C LEU A 425 -28.46 -2.26 24.00
N ASP A 426 -27.41 -3.05 24.28
CA ASP A 426 -26.20 -3.11 23.45
C ASP A 426 -26.56 -3.56 22.01
N GLN A 427 -27.39 -4.60 21.86
CA GLN A 427 -27.85 -5.06 20.55
C GLN A 427 -28.76 -4.06 19.82
N LEU A 428 -29.57 -3.30 20.56
CA LEU A 428 -30.42 -2.26 19.99
C LEU A 428 -29.61 -1.02 19.59
N GLU A 429 -28.57 -0.67 20.35
CA GLU A 429 -27.62 0.37 20.00
C GLU A 429 -26.92 0.03 18.69
N ASP A 430 -26.36 -1.18 18.57
CA ASP A 430 -25.75 -1.66 17.32
C ASP A 430 -26.73 -1.58 16.13
N ALA A 431 -28.01 -1.90 16.33
CA ALA A 431 -29.04 -1.81 15.29
C ALA A 431 -29.39 -0.36 14.91
N ILE A 432 -29.47 0.54 15.89
CA ILE A 432 -29.69 1.98 15.67
C ILE A 432 -28.50 2.56 14.91
N GLU A 433 -27.28 2.24 15.35
CA GLU A 433 -26.06 2.66 14.69
C GLU A 433 -25.95 2.12 13.28
N ALA A 434 -26.30 0.86 13.02
CA ALA A 434 -26.24 0.29 11.68
C ALA A 434 -27.22 0.92 10.67
N GLU A 435 -28.27 1.61 11.16
CA GLU A 435 -29.37 2.14 10.33
C GLU A 435 -29.99 1.04 9.42
N ASP A 436 -30.03 -0.20 9.92
CA ASP A 436 -30.54 -1.36 9.19
C ASP A 436 -31.94 -1.73 9.69
N LYS A 437 -32.92 -1.73 8.78
CA LYS A 437 -34.31 -2.02 9.14
C LYS A 437 -34.51 -3.41 9.74
N SER A 438 -33.84 -4.43 9.20
CA SER A 438 -34.03 -5.81 9.67
C SER A 438 -33.47 -6.00 11.08
N LEU A 439 -32.35 -5.36 11.40
CA LEU A 439 -31.81 -5.31 12.76
C LEU A 439 -32.72 -4.52 13.71
N LEU A 440 -33.22 -3.36 13.28
CA LEU A 440 -34.17 -2.56 14.07
C LEU A 440 -35.44 -3.36 14.41
N ASP A 441 -36.02 -4.03 13.41
CA ASP A 441 -37.22 -4.86 13.58
C ASP A 441 -36.96 -6.05 14.53
N ALA A 442 -35.74 -6.60 14.54
CA ALA A 442 -35.36 -7.72 15.41
C ALA A 442 -35.04 -7.28 16.86
N CYS A 443 -34.32 -6.18 17.04
CA CYS A 443 -33.78 -5.75 18.34
C CYS A 443 -34.75 -4.88 19.16
N THR A 444 -35.64 -4.13 18.50
CA THR A 444 -36.53 -3.18 19.20
C THR A 444 -37.58 -3.86 20.09
N PRO A 445 -38.33 -4.89 19.62
CA PRO A 445 -39.42 -5.46 20.42
C PRO A 445 -38.96 -6.10 21.76
N PRO A 446 -37.84 -6.84 21.83
CA PRO A 446 -37.33 -7.37 23.10
C PRO A 446 -37.09 -6.30 24.16
N VAL A 447 -36.48 -5.17 23.79
CA VAL A 447 -36.25 -4.05 24.71
C VAL A 447 -37.57 -3.43 25.18
N GLN A 448 -38.51 -3.19 24.27
CA GLN A 448 -39.83 -2.64 24.62
C GLN A 448 -40.61 -3.54 25.59
N GLN A 449 -40.56 -4.85 25.35
CA GLN A 449 -41.22 -5.85 26.20
C GLN A 449 -40.59 -5.84 27.61
N LEU A 450 -39.27 -5.90 27.71
CA LEU A 450 -38.57 -5.94 28.99
C LEU A 450 -38.75 -4.63 29.77
N ASN A 451 -38.65 -3.47 29.11
CA ASN A 451 -38.94 -2.17 29.71
C ASN A 451 -40.35 -2.14 30.31
N SER A 452 -41.35 -2.62 29.56
CA SER A 452 -42.75 -2.66 30.01
C SER A 452 -42.93 -3.57 31.21
N GLN A 453 -42.29 -4.75 31.23
CA GLN A 453 -42.33 -5.67 32.36
C GLN A 453 -41.72 -5.05 33.62
N ILE A 454 -40.54 -4.43 33.50
CA ILE A 454 -39.87 -3.77 34.62
C ILE A 454 -40.70 -2.62 35.18
N ILE A 455 -41.23 -1.74 34.31
CA ILE A 455 -42.05 -0.60 34.75
C ILE A 455 -43.31 -1.10 35.48
N ASN A 456 -43.97 -2.15 34.98
CA ASN A 456 -45.13 -2.73 35.65
C ASN A 456 -44.78 -3.36 37.01
N ALA A 457 -43.63 -4.02 37.13
CA ALA A 457 -43.14 -4.57 38.40
C ALA A 457 -42.83 -3.45 39.42
N LEU A 458 -42.18 -2.37 38.97
CA LEU A 458 -41.90 -1.19 39.80
C LEU A 458 -43.20 -0.52 40.29
N ASN A 459 -44.19 -0.36 39.41
CA ASN A 459 -45.49 0.24 39.76
C ASN A 459 -46.33 -0.62 40.71
N SER A 460 -46.15 -1.94 40.69
CA SER A 460 -46.86 -2.88 41.58
C SER A 460 -46.15 -3.12 42.92
N GLY A 461 -44.96 -2.53 43.12
CA GLY A 461 -44.14 -2.75 44.33
C GLY A 461 -43.55 -4.15 44.42
N ALA A 462 -43.57 -4.92 43.33
CA ALA A 462 -42.96 -6.24 43.22
C ALA A 462 -41.48 -6.09 42.87
N TYR A 463 -40.69 -5.60 43.84
CA TYR A 463 -39.24 -5.50 43.70
C TYR A 463 -38.63 -6.91 43.62
N GLY A 464 -38.22 -7.33 42.43
CA GLY A 464 -37.51 -8.60 42.20
C GLY A 464 -38.20 -9.66 41.34
N ILE A 465 -39.10 -9.31 40.40
CA ILE A 465 -39.71 -10.30 39.50
C ILE A 465 -39.71 -9.82 38.04
N VAL A 466 -38.79 -10.36 37.26
CA VAL A 466 -39.09 -10.85 35.90
C VAL A 466 -38.49 -12.27 35.83
N GLN A 467 -39.35 -13.29 35.99
CA GLN A 467 -38.98 -14.68 35.71
C GLN A 467 -39.14 -14.98 34.22
#